data_AF-A0A0M1M2J0-F1
#
_entry.id   AF-A0A0M1M2J0-F1
#
_cell.length_a   1.000
_cell.length_b   1.000
_cell.length_c   1.000
_cell.angle_alpha   90.00
_cell.angle_beta   90.00
_cell.angle_gamma   90.00
#
_symmetry.space_group_name_H-M   'P 1'
#
loop_
_entity.id
_entity.type
_entity.pdbx_description
1 polymer ?
#
loop_
_entity_poly.entity_id
_entity_poly.type
_entity_poly.pdbx_seq_one_letter_code
_entity_poly.pdbx_strand_id
1 'polypeptide(L)'
;MAKRLSGSAGTGDKIMKNSNLFKSTFKSKSQDKEENTYYFDVIFDKQVGSFTIVINENGLIDNNRSLLSMNGFPTTLGLYKDPSLNKVAKVLVDNLKINNQI
;
A
#
# COMPACT_ATOMS: atom_id res chain seq x y z
N MET A 1 10.82 15.42 -15.97
CA MET A 1 11.44 14.96 -14.70
C MET A 1 10.67 13.77 -14.17
N ALA A 2 11.36 12.73 -13.69
CA ALA A 2 10.72 11.59 -13.04
C ALA A 2 9.99 12.04 -11.76
N LYS A 3 8.75 11.60 -11.53
CA LYS A 3 8.03 11.92 -10.30
C LYS A 3 8.47 10.94 -9.24
N ARG A 4 9.01 11.43 -8.12
CA ARG A 4 9.48 10.59 -7.00
C ARG A 4 8.57 10.71 -5.79
N LEU A 5 8.25 9.59 -5.17
CA LEU A 5 7.69 9.55 -3.82
C LEU A 5 8.80 9.87 -2.80
N SER A 6 8.38 10.40 -1.65
CA SER A 6 9.23 10.63 -0.48
C SER A 6 8.64 9.85 0.70
N GLY A 7 9.47 9.46 1.67
CA GLY A 7 8.99 8.81 2.91
C GLY A 7 8.34 9.79 3.89
N SER A 8 7.43 10.65 3.41
CA SER A 8 6.82 11.74 4.18
C SER A 8 5.29 11.74 4.03
N ALA A 9 4.60 12.49 4.89
CA ALA A 9 3.16 12.68 4.80
C ALA A 9 2.72 13.23 3.42
N GLY A 10 1.54 12.81 2.95
CA GLY A 10 0.98 13.18 1.64
C GLY A 10 1.43 12.30 0.47
N THR A 11 2.15 11.21 0.74
CA THR A 11 2.60 10.23 -0.26
C THR A 11 1.41 9.51 -0.88
N GLY A 12 0.43 9.13 -0.08
CA GLY A 12 -0.80 8.52 -0.58
C GLY A 12 -1.56 9.42 -1.54
N ASP A 13 -1.74 10.70 -1.20
CA ASP A 13 -2.41 11.66 -2.11
C ASP A 13 -1.61 11.85 -3.40
N LYS A 14 -0.28 11.82 -3.34
CA LYS A 14 0.59 11.90 -4.54
C LYS A 14 0.43 10.67 -5.43
N ILE A 15 0.33 9.48 -4.84
CA ILE A 15 0.02 8.25 -5.57
C ILE A 15 -1.35 8.38 -6.25
N MET A 16 -2.39 8.77 -5.51
CA MET A 16 -3.74 8.90 -6.04
C MET A 16 -3.85 9.94 -7.18
N LYS A 17 -3.16 11.08 -7.07
CA LYS A 17 -3.10 12.11 -8.12
C LYS A 17 -2.35 11.67 -9.37
N ASN A 18 -1.52 10.64 -9.28
CA ASN A 18 -0.69 10.13 -10.38
C ASN A 18 -0.88 8.61 -10.50
N SER A 19 -2.13 8.15 -10.40
CA SER A 19 -2.47 6.73 -10.37
C SER A 19 -1.96 5.96 -11.60
N ASN A 20 -1.88 6.62 -12.76
CA ASN A 20 -1.31 6.09 -13.99
C ASN A 20 0.19 5.71 -13.87
N LEU A 21 0.91 6.28 -12.90
CA LEU A 21 2.31 5.96 -12.63
C LEU A 21 2.47 4.88 -11.55
N PHE A 22 1.39 4.53 -10.84
CA PHE A 22 1.41 3.55 -9.78
C PHE A 22 0.93 2.19 -10.27
N LYS A 23 1.77 1.17 -10.10
CA LYS A 23 1.47 -0.22 -10.42
C LYS A 23 1.66 -1.06 -9.17
N SER A 24 0.81 -2.07 -9.04
CA SER A 24 0.87 -3.02 -7.92
C SER A 24 0.67 -4.43 -8.42
N THR A 25 1.44 -5.36 -7.88
CA THR A 25 1.28 -6.79 -8.10
C THR A 25 1.08 -7.45 -6.75
N PHE A 26 -0.02 -8.20 -6.63
CA PHE A 26 -0.24 -9.02 -5.45
C PHE A 26 0.78 -10.15 -5.40
N LYS A 27 1.43 -10.30 -4.26
CA LYS A 27 2.48 -11.32 -4.07
C LYS A 27 1.96 -12.50 -3.27
N SER A 28 1.43 -12.22 -2.08
CA SER A 28 0.94 -13.26 -1.17
C SER A 28 0.03 -12.68 -0.10
N LYS A 29 -0.67 -13.57 0.59
CA LYS A 29 -1.47 -13.29 1.78
C LYS A 29 -0.98 -14.20 2.90
N SER A 30 -0.79 -13.65 4.10
CA SER A 30 -0.73 -14.42 5.34
C SER A 30 -2.06 -14.27 6.08
N GLN A 31 -2.54 -15.35 6.66
CA GLN A 31 -3.72 -15.34 7.51
C GLN A 31 -3.32 -15.93 8.86
N ASP A 32 -3.25 -15.06 9.86
CA ASP A 32 -3.22 -15.47 11.25
C ASP A 32 -4.67 -15.44 11.76
N LYS A 33 -4.97 -16.22 12.81
CA LYS A 33 -6.35 -16.59 13.23
C LYS A 33 -7.39 -15.45 13.21
N GLU A 34 -6.95 -14.21 13.44
CA GLU A 34 -7.80 -13.03 13.54
C GLU A 34 -7.48 -11.96 12.48
N GLU A 35 -6.46 -12.13 11.65
CA GLU A 35 -5.91 -11.05 10.83
C GLU A 35 -5.41 -11.52 9.47
N ASN A 36 -5.61 -10.66 8.47
CA ASN A 36 -5.16 -10.92 7.11
C ASN A 36 -4.09 -9.90 6.72
N THR A 37 -2.87 -10.36 6.46
CA THR A 37 -1.80 -9.53 5.92
C THR A 37 -1.64 -9.78 4.44
N TYR A 38 -1.75 -8.71 3.65
CA TYR A 38 -1.59 -8.72 2.20
C TYR A 38 -0.26 -8.07 1.83
N TYR A 39 0.51 -8.74 0.98
CA TYR A 39 1.79 -8.25 0.50
C TYR A 39 1.70 -7.91 -0.98
N PHE A 40 2.09 -6.69 -1.32
CA PHE A 40 2.15 -6.21 -2.70
C PHE A 40 3.57 -5.77 -3.04
N ASP A 41 4.03 -6.13 -4.22
CA ASP A 41 5.14 -5.43 -4.86
C ASP A 41 4.55 -4.20 -5.58
N VAL A 42 5.14 -3.02 -5.36
CA VAL A 42 4.62 -1.76 -5.90
C VAL A 42 5.68 -1.00 -6.68
N ILE A 43 5.24 -0.29 -7.70
CA ILE A 43 6.09 0.56 -8.54
C ILE A 43 5.40 1.92 -8.68
N PHE A 44 6.15 2.99 -8.46
CA PHE A 44 5.73 4.34 -8.79
C PHE A 44 6.75 4.96 -9.76
N ASP A 45 6.35 5.15 -11.01
CA ASP A 45 7.25 5.57 -12.11
C ASP A 45 8.44 4.59 -12.25
N LYS A 46 9.61 4.94 -11.69
CA LYS A 46 10.83 4.11 -11.66
C LYS A 46 11.21 3.62 -10.26
N GLN A 47 10.47 4.03 -9.22
CA GLN A 47 10.72 3.59 -7.85
C GLN A 47 9.97 2.31 -7.59
N VAL A 48 10.70 1.27 -7.20
CA VAL A 48 10.13 -0.02 -6.79
C VAL A 48 10.07 -0.07 -5.26
N GLY A 49 9.18 -0.91 -4.74
CA GLY A 49 8.94 -1.03 -3.31
C GLY A 49 7.98 -2.15 -2.98
N SER A 50 7.54 -2.17 -1.73
CA SER A 50 6.51 -3.09 -1.24
C SER A 50 5.49 -2.34 -0.41
N PHE A 51 4.24 -2.82 -0.46
CA PHE A 51 3.17 -2.33 0.39
C PHE A 51 2.59 -3.52 1.16
N THR A 52 2.76 -3.49 2.47
CA THR A 52 2.13 -4.42 3.40
C THR A 52 0.85 -3.80 3.94
N ILE A 53 -0.28 -4.47 3.74
CA ILE A 53 -1.59 -4.03 4.23
C ILE A 53 -2.10 -5.08 5.21
N VAL A 54 -2.34 -4.68 6.44
CA VAL A 54 -2.90 -5.55 7.48
C VAL A 54 -4.37 -5.21 7.67
N ILE A 55 -5.23 -6.22 7.59
CA ILE A 55 -6.65 -6.13 7.92
C ILE A 55 -6.86 -6.84 9.27
N ASN A 56 -7.39 -6.10 10.23
CA ASN A 56 -7.68 -6.61 11.57
C ASN A 56 -8.94 -7.51 11.59
N GLU A 57 -9.24 -8.06 12.76
CA GLU A 57 -10.40 -8.92 13.02
C GLU A 57 -11.75 -8.28 12.65
N ASN A 58 -11.84 -6.95 12.70
CA ASN A 58 -13.03 -6.18 12.36
C ASN A 58 -13.15 -5.92 10.83
N GLY A 59 -12.24 -6.48 10.02
CA GLY A 59 -12.22 -6.25 8.58
C GLY A 59 -11.72 -4.86 8.17
N LEU A 60 -11.09 -4.13 9.09
CA LEU A 60 -10.58 -2.77 8.85
C LEU A 60 -9.06 -2.77 8.62
N ILE A 61 -8.59 -1.84 7.79
CA ILE A 61 -7.14 -1.62 7.60
C ILE A 61 -6.53 -1.11 8.90
N ASP A 62 -5.54 -1.85 9.41
CA ASP A 62 -4.74 -1.44 10.55
C ASP A 62 -3.68 -0.44 10.11
N ASN A 63 -3.87 0.83 10.45
CA ASN A 63 -2.97 1.91 10.08
C ASN A 63 -1.60 1.86 10.77
N ASN A 64 -1.49 1.18 11.92
CA ASN A 64 -0.24 1.10 12.69
C ASN A 64 0.70 0.04 12.11
N ARG A 65 0.14 -1.02 11.53
CA ARG A 65 0.90 -2.15 10.98
C ARG A 65 0.95 -2.20 9.46
N SER A 66 0.11 -1.41 8.78
CA SER A 66 0.20 -1.22 7.33
C SER A 66 1.31 -0.22 6.98
N LEU A 67 2.16 -0.61 6.04
CA LEU A 67 3.44 0.03 5.79
C LEU A 67 3.76 0.07 4.28
N LEU A 68 4.17 1.23 3.79
CA LEU A 68 4.74 1.42 2.44
C LEU A 68 6.27 1.52 2.54
N SER A 69 6.98 0.61 1.89
CA SER A 69 8.42 0.67 1.67
C SER A 69 8.69 1.00 0.21
N MET A 70 9.58 1.96 -0.06
CA MET A 70 10.01 2.28 -1.42
C MET A 70 11.52 2.45 -1.46
N ASN A 71 12.15 2.06 -2.56
CA ASN A 71 13.57 2.30 -2.76
C ASN A 71 13.87 3.82 -2.76
N GLY A 72 14.76 4.22 -1.86
CA GLY A 72 15.10 5.61 -1.61
C GLY A 72 14.30 6.28 -0.49
N PHE A 73 13.39 5.56 0.20
CA PHE A 73 12.87 6.03 1.47
C PHE A 73 13.91 5.76 2.57
N PRO A 74 14.15 6.72 3.48
CA PRO A 74 15.07 6.50 4.60
C PRO A 74 14.51 5.48 5.60
N THR A 75 13.18 5.40 5.72
CA THR A 75 12.46 4.43 6.57
C THR A 75 11.12 4.08 5.94
N THR A 76 10.54 2.95 6.35
CA THR A 76 9.20 2.54 5.93
C THR A 76 8.15 3.54 6.39
N LEU A 77 7.24 3.93 5.49
CA LEU A 77 6.18 4.90 5.76
C LEU A 77 4.91 4.17 6.20
N GLY A 78 4.62 4.20 7.50
CA GLY A 78 3.39 3.65 8.05
C GLY A 78 2.18 4.55 7.80
N LEU A 79 1.00 3.94 7.67
CA LEU A 79 -0.27 4.65 7.46
C LEU A 79 -0.61 5.60 8.61
N TYR A 80 -0.17 5.32 9.84
CA TYR A 80 -0.32 6.23 10.98
C TYR A 80 0.46 7.55 10.80
N LYS A 81 1.60 7.52 10.09
CA LYS A 81 2.41 8.72 9.76
C LYS A 81 1.88 9.43 8.52
N ASP A 82 1.19 8.72 7.65
CA ASP A 82 0.56 9.27 6.45
C ASP A 82 -0.83 8.67 6.21
N PRO A 83 -1.89 9.24 6.81
CA PRO A 83 -3.25 8.76 6.65
C PRO A 83 -3.73 8.75 5.19
N SER A 84 -3.11 9.54 4.30
CA SER A 84 -3.46 9.53 2.87
C SER A 84 -3.18 8.18 2.20
N LEU A 85 -2.24 7.38 2.74
CA LEU A 85 -1.96 6.01 2.27
C LEU A 85 -3.13 5.05 2.49
N ASN A 86 -4.06 5.35 3.41
CA ASN A 86 -5.24 4.51 3.63
C ASN A 86 -6.11 4.43 2.35
N LYS A 87 -6.20 5.53 1.57
CA LYS A 87 -6.90 5.53 0.28
C LYS A 87 -6.27 4.56 -0.71
N VAL A 88 -4.93 4.54 -0.79
CA VAL A 88 -4.18 3.64 -1.67
C VAL A 88 -4.37 2.19 -1.21
N ALA A 89 -4.29 1.94 0.09
CA ALA A 89 -4.48 0.60 0.64
C ALA A 89 -5.88 0.04 0.35
N LYS A 90 -6.93 0.85 0.48
CA LYS A 90 -8.31 0.47 0.10
C LYS A 90 -8.41 0.05 -1.36
N VAL A 91 -7.88 0.86 -2.28
CA VAL A 91 -7.88 0.56 -3.72
C VAL A 91 -7.20 -0.78 -4.01
N LEU A 92 -6.06 -1.06 -3.38
CA LEU A 92 -5.33 -2.31 -3.59
C LEU A 92 -6.12 -3.54 -3.12
N VAL A 93 -6.74 -3.45 -1.93
CA VAL A 93 -7.55 -4.55 -1.38
C VAL A 93 -8.84 -4.75 -2.18
N ASP A 94 -9.49 -3.67 -2.62
CA ASP A 94 -10.72 -3.76 -3.40
C ASP A 94 -10.46 -4.35 -4.80
N ASN A 95 -9.35 -3.97 -5.45
CA ASN A 95 -8.93 -4.56 -6.73
C ASN A 95 -8.66 -6.07 -6.62
N LEU A 96 -8.13 -6.54 -5.48
CA LEU A 96 -7.97 -7.98 -5.23
C LEU A 96 -9.31 -8.70 -5.11
N LYS A 97 -10.29 -8.10 -4.43
CA LYS A 97 -11.63 -8.69 -4.29
C LYS A 97 -12.33 -8.80 -5.64
N ILE A 98 -12.18 -7.81 -6.51
CA ILE A 98 -12.74 -7.81 -7.88
C ILE A 98 -12.12 -8.95 -8.70
N ASN A 99 -10.79 -9.12 -8.64
CA ASN A 99 -10.09 -10.13 -9.45
C ASN A 99 -10.26 -11.57 -8.95
N ASN A 100 -10.74 -11.76 -7.72
CA ASN A 100 -11.00 -13.09 -7.12
C ASN A 100 -12.49 -13.46 -7.09
N GLN A 101 -13.36 -12.72 -7.77
CA GLN A 101 -14.74 -13.15 -8.06
C GLN A 101 -14.76 -13.97 -9.36
N ILE A 102 -14.36 -15.24 -9.26
CA ILE A 102 -14.61 -16.30 -10.26
C ILE A 102 -15.10 -17.54 -9.50
#